data_AF-A0A934NR13-F1
#
_entry.id   AF-A0A934NR13-F1
#
_cell.length_a   1.000
_cell.length_b   1.000
_cell.length_c   1.000
_cell.angle_alpha   90.00
_cell.angle_beta   90.00
_cell.angle_gamma   90.00
#
_symmetry.space_group_name_H-M   'P 1'
#
loop_
_entity.id
_entity.type
_entity.pdbx_description
1 polymer ?
#
loop_
_entity_poly.entity_id
_entity_poly.type
_entity_poly.pdbx_seq_one_letter_code
_entity_poly.pdbx_strand_id
1 'polypeptide(L)'
;MLDVAFVLATCAVIAGTAAVVVQWQRAERDVVTVAAANLRLDGVVEENKRMAEAAADVADAVETTTAAVQLGTGIVQASHQAIASIPFEILNAIPATRDTSRIVRSIHDETAGGIYKAIFGANRALGNAFRDSVTPKQTPEHPPKQLPGPDEETTR
;
A
#
# COMPACT_ATOMS: atom_id res chain seq x y z
N MET A 1 -27.03 -62.20 -39.19
CA MET A 1 -26.27 -61.79 -37.98
C MET A 1 -25.06 -60.93 -38.32
N LEU A 2 -24.32 -61.21 -39.41
CA LEU A 2 -23.16 -60.40 -39.84
C LEU A 2 -23.51 -58.93 -40.14
N ASP A 3 -24.65 -58.66 -40.79
CA ASP A 3 -25.05 -57.29 -41.17
C ASP A 3 -25.31 -56.38 -39.96
N VAL A 4 -25.85 -56.93 -38.88
CA VAL A 4 -26.13 -56.18 -37.64
C VAL A 4 -24.83 -55.78 -36.94
N ALA A 5 -23.84 -56.68 -36.91
CA ALA A 5 -22.53 -56.39 -36.31
C ALA A 5 -21.79 -55.29 -37.09
N PHE A 6 -21.88 -55.29 -38.42
CA PHE A 6 -21.27 -54.27 -39.27
C PHE A 6 -21.89 -52.89 -39.08
N VAL A 7 -23.22 -52.82 -38.97
CA VAL A 7 -23.94 -51.56 -38.68
C VAL A 7 -23.53 -51.01 -37.31
N LEU A 8 -23.47 -51.85 -36.27
CA LEU A 8 -23.07 -51.42 -34.93
C LEU A 8 -21.63 -50.92 -34.87
N ALA A 9 -20.69 -51.61 -35.52
CA ALA A 9 -19.30 -51.17 -35.61
C ALA A 9 -19.18 -49.80 -36.30
N THR A 10 -19.93 -49.59 -37.38
CA THR A 10 -19.95 -48.31 -38.10
C THR A 10 -20.53 -47.19 -37.23
N CYS A 11 -21.63 -47.44 -36.52
CA CYS A 11 -22.22 -46.48 -35.57
C CYS A 11 -21.24 -46.13 -34.44
N ALA A 12 -20.51 -47.10 -33.90
CA ALA A 12 -19.51 -46.87 -32.85
C ALA A 12 -18.35 -46.00 -33.34
N VAL A 13 -17.86 -46.22 -34.57
CA VAL A 13 -16.81 -45.39 -35.17
C VAL A 13 -17.31 -43.96 -35.39
N ILE A 14 -18.52 -43.78 -35.91
CA ILE A 14 -19.12 -42.45 -36.12
C ILE A 14 -19.32 -41.72 -34.78
N ALA A 15 -19.81 -42.42 -33.76
CA ALA A 15 -19.97 -41.85 -32.43
C ALA A 15 -18.62 -41.46 -31.81
N GLY A 16 -17.60 -42.31 -31.97
CA GLY A 16 -16.24 -42.03 -31.51
C GLY A 16 -15.62 -40.83 -32.19
N THR A 17 -15.71 -40.73 -33.53
CA THR A 17 -15.19 -39.57 -34.27
C THR A 17 -15.95 -38.29 -33.92
N ALA A 18 -17.28 -38.35 -33.79
CA ALA A 18 -18.08 -37.21 -33.35
C ALA A 18 -17.67 -36.75 -31.93
N ALA A 19 -17.42 -37.67 -31.00
CA ALA A 19 -16.97 -37.33 -29.66
C ALA A 19 -15.60 -36.63 -29.66
N VAL A 20 -14.64 -37.12 -30.46
CA VAL A 20 -13.32 -36.50 -30.62
C VAL A 20 -13.45 -35.08 -31.19
N VAL A 21 -14.27 -34.88 -32.23
CA VAL A 21 -14.51 -33.56 -32.82
C VAL A 21 -15.13 -32.60 -31.79
N VAL A 22 -16.10 -33.05 -31.00
CA VAL A 22 -16.71 -32.22 -29.95
C VAL A 22 -15.71 -31.88 -28.85
N GLN A 23 -14.87 -32.83 -28.41
CA GLN A 23 -13.83 -32.56 -27.43
C GLN A 23 -12.78 -31.58 -27.97
N TRP A 24 -12.37 -31.73 -29.22
CA TRP A 24 -11.46 -30.79 -29.89
C TRP A 24 -12.04 -29.38 -29.94
N GLN A 25 -13.30 -29.25 -30.37
CA GLN A 25 -13.99 -27.96 -30.40
C GLN A 25 -14.14 -27.33 -29.01
N ARG A 26 -14.31 -28.14 -27.95
CA ARG A 26 -14.32 -27.65 -26.57
C ARG A 26 -12.94 -27.15 -26.16
N ALA A 27 -11.88 -27.92 -26.43
CA ALA A 27 -10.52 -27.51 -26.14
C ALA A 27 -10.14 -26.19 -26.84
N GLU A 28 -10.53 -26.00 -28.10
CA GLU A 28 -10.30 -24.73 -28.81
C GLU A 28 -11.03 -23.55 -28.13
N ARG A 29 -12.26 -23.75 -27.68
CA ARG A 29 -13.02 -22.72 -26.94
C ARG A 29 -12.37 -22.41 -25.59
N ASP A 30 -11.88 -23.42 -24.89
CA ASP A 30 -11.22 -23.25 -23.59
C ASP A 30 -9.91 -22.49 -23.74
N VAL A 31 -9.11 -22.79 -24.77
CA VAL A 31 -7.88 -22.05 -25.10
C VAL A 31 -8.17 -20.58 -25.38
N VAL A 32 -9.19 -20.27 -26.19
CA VAL A 32 -9.60 -18.88 -26.47
C VAL A 32 -10.05 -18.17 -25.19
N THR A 33 -10.79 -18.86 -24.33
CA THR A 33 -11.27 -18.31 -23.06
C THR A 33 -10.12 -18.00 -22.10
N VAL A 34 -9.17 -18.92 -21.96
CA VAL A 34 -7.97 -18.74 -21.12
C VAL A 34 -7.07 -17.64 -21.68
N ALA A 35 -6.87 -17.58 -23.00
CA ALA A 35 -6.12 -16.51 -23.64
C ALA A 35 -6.74 -15.13 -23.36
N ALA A 36 -8.07 -15.03 -23.47
CA ALA A 36 -8.79 -13.79 -23.15
C ALA A 36 -8.68 -13.43 -21.65
N ALA A 37 -8.68 -14.42 -20.75
CA ALA A 37 -8.49 -14.21 -19.32
C ALA A 37 -7.07 -13.72 -18.99
N ASN A 38 -6.05 -14.29 -19.62
CA ASN A 38 -4.66 -13.87 -19.44
C ASN A 38 -4.45 -12.41 -19.90
N LEU A 39 -5.00 -12.03 -21.05
CA LEU A 39 -4.93 -10.64 -21.52
C LEU A 39 -5.59 -9.65 -20.55
N ARG A 40 -6.68 -10.05 -19.89
CA ARG A 40 -7.31 -9.24 -18.85
C ARG A 40 -6.43 -9.14 -17.60
N LEU A 41 -5.81 -10.25 -17.19
CA LEU A 41 -4.92 -10.27 -16.04
C LEU A 41 -3.69 -9.40 -16.27
N ASP A 42 -3.09 -9.44 -17.45
CA ASP A 42 -1.98 -8.56 -17.85
C ASP A 42 -2.36 -7.09 -17.70
N GLY A 43 -3.59 -6.73 -18.12
CA GLY A 43 -4.13 -5.39 -17.92
C GLY A 43 -4.23 -5.00 -16.45
N VAL A 44 -4.73 -5.89 -15.58
CA VAL A 44 -4.83 -5.66 -14.14
C VAL A 44 -3.46 -5.55 -13.49
N VAL A 45 -2.47 -6.35 -13.90
CA VAL A 45 -1.10 -6.30 -13.39
C VAL A 45 -0.45 -4.96 -13.73
N GLU A 46 -0.59 -4.51 -14.98
CA GLU A 46 -0.06 -3.23 -15.43
C GLU A 46 -0.74 -2.05 -14.73
N GLU A 47 -2.06 -2.10 -14.53
CA GLU A 47 -2.79 -1.10 -13.76
C GLU A 47 -2.31 -1.06 -12.30
N ASN A 48 -2.19 -2.21 -11.65
CA ASN A 48 -1.68 -2.32 -10.29
C ASN A 48 -0.24 -1.77 -10.16
N LYS A 49 0.61 -2.02 -11.16
CA LYS A 49 1.97 -1.49 -11.19
C LYS A 49 1.95 0.04 -11.24
N ARG A 50 1.14 0.64 -12.11
CA ARG A 50 0.99 2.11 -12.19
C ARG A 50 0.45 2.70 -10.90
N MET A 51 -0.51 2.03 -10.27
CA MET A 51 -1.04 2.47 -8.97
C MET A 51 0.04 2.38 -7.87
N ALA A 52 0.89 1.36 -7.89
CA ALA A 52 2.00 1.21 -6.95
C ALA A 52 3.08 2.29 -7.17
N GLU A 53 3.41 2.62 -8.41
CA GLU A 53 4.33 3.71 -8.75
C GLU A 53 3.77 5.06 -8.30
N ALA A 54 2.51 5.37 -8.62
CA ALA A 54 1.85 6.60 -8.17
C ALA A 54 1.76 6.70 -6.63
N ALA A 55 1.52 5.58 -5.96
CA ALA A 55 1.56 5.50 -4.50
C ALA A 55 2.96 5.83 -3.95
N ALA A 56 4.02 5.28 -4.55
CA ALA A 56 5.39 5.58 -4.16
C ALA A 56 5.73 7.08 -4.33
N ASP A 57 5.32 7.69 -5.44
CA ASP A 57 5.53 9.13 -5.68
C ASP A 57 4.82 10.00 -4.62
N VAL A 58 3.59 9.63 -4.23
CA VAL A 58 2.86 10.33 -3.17
C VAL A 58 3.56 10.17 -1.81
N ALA A 59 4.07 8.98 -1.50
CA ALA A 59 4.79 8.75 -0.25
C ALA A 59 6.06 9.62 -0.16
N ASP A 60 6.84 9.71 -1.24
CA ASP A 60 8.05 10.55 -1.30
C ASP A 60 7.72 12.05 -1.15
N ALA A 61 6.66 12.52 -1.80
CA ALA A 61 6.19 13.89 -1.66
C ALA A 61 5.76 14.21 -0.22
N VAL A 62 5.06 13.29 0.46
CA VAL A 62 4.65 13.44 1.86
C VAL A 62 5.86 13.45 2.79
N GLU A 63 6.86 12.59 2.56
CA GLU A 63 8.09 12.55 3.35
C GLU A 63 8.86 13.87 3.24
N THR A 64 9.08 14.33 2.00
CA THR A 64 9.74 15.61 1.72
C THR A 64 9.01 16.78 2.37
N THR A 65 7.67 16.82 2.25
CA THR A 65 6.84 17.87 2.87
C THR A 65 6.93 17.82 4.39
N THR A 66 6.89 16.63 4.98
CA THR A 66 7.00 16.45 6.44
C THR A 66 8.35 16.95 6.95
N ALA A 67 9.44 16.63 6.25
CA ALA A 67 10.79 17.11 6.59
C ALA A 67 10.88 18.65 6.48
N ALA A 68 10.33 19.25 5.43
CA ALA A 68 10.30 20.69 5.25
C ALA A 68 9.52 21.40 6.38
N VAL A 69 8.35 20.88 6.77
CA VAL A 69 7.56 21.43 7.88
C VAL A 69 8.29 21.29 9.21
N GLN A 70 8.98 20.18 9.46
CA GLN A 70 9.78 20.00 10.67
C GLN A 70 10.94 21.00 10.73
N LEU A 71 11.66 21.18 9.63
CA LEU A 71 12.73 22.18 9.52
C LEU A 71 12.19 23.59 9.78
N GLY A 72 11.09 23.96 9.12
CA GLY A 72 10.44 25.26 9.31
C GLY A 72 9.99 25.49 10.76
N THR A 73 9.41 24.47 11.40
CA THR A 73 9.02 24.52 12.81
C THR A 73 10.24 24.76 13.72
N GLY A 74 11.35 24.08 13.43
CA GLY A 74 12.61 24.27 14.18
C GLY A 74 13.20 25.68 14.01
N ILE A 75 13.15 26.23 12.79
CA ILE A 75 13.58 27.62 12.53
C ILE A 75 12.72 28.60 13.32
N VAL A 76 11.40 28.48 13.24
CA VAL A 76 10.47 29.35 13.98
C VAL A 76 10.69 29.24 15.49
N GLN A 77 10.90 28.04 16.02
CA GLN A 77 11.24 27.84 17.43
C GLN A 77 12.54 28.55 17.83
N ALA A 78 13.60 28.39 17.04
CA ALA A 78 14.88 29.03 17.30
C ALA A 78 14.78 30.57 17.23
N SER A 79 14.10 31.09 16.21
CA SER A 79 13.84 32.54 16.08
C SER A 79 13.01 33.08 17.23
N HIS A 80 11.96 32.36 17.64
CA HIS A 80 11.13 32.72 18.79
C HIS A 80 11.97 32.81 20.07
N GLN A 81 12.81 31.81 20.35
CA GLN A 81 13.69 31.81 21.51
C GLN A 81 14.70 32.97 21.49
N ALA A 82 15.29 33.26 20.33
CA ALA A 82 16.24 34.35 20.17
C ALA A 82 15.59 35.73 20.39
N ILE A 83 14.39 35.95 19.87
CA ILE A 83 13.66 37.21 20.03
C ILE A 83 13.15 37.34 21.48
N ALA A 84 12.63 36.26 22.06
CA ALA A 84 12.09 36.25 23.41
C ALA A 84 13.16 36.48 24.48
N SER A 85 14.44 36.16 24.23
CA SER A 85 15.50 36.39 25.23
C SER A 85 15.76 37.88 25.50
N ILE A 86 15.60 38.75 24.49
CA ILE A 86 15.87 40.19 24.57
C ILE A 86 15.09 40.87 25.72
N PRO A 87 13.74 40.80 25.80
CA PRO A 87 13.00 41.44 26.89
C PRO A 87 13.33 40.83 28.26
N PHE A 88 13.55 39.52 28.36
CA PHE A 88 13.92 38.90 29.64
C PHE A 88 15.31 39.34 30.12
N GLU A 89 16.26 39.52 29.21
CA GLU A 89 17.58 40.07 29.52
C GLU A 89 17.49 41.51 30.04
N ILE A 90 16.68 42.36 29.40
CA ILE A 90 16.41 43.73 29.86
C ILE A 90 15.78 43.72 31.26
N LEU A 91 14.74 42.92 31.48
CA LEU A 91 14.06 42.84 32.78
C LEU A 91 14.92 42.22 33.88
N ASN A 92 15.85 41.32 33.54
CA ASN A 92 16.78 40.69 34.48
C ASN A 92 17.92 41.63 34.89
N ALA A 93 18.25 42.63 34.06
CA ALA A 93 19.21 43.68 34.38
C ALA A 93 18.70 44.64 35.48
N ILE A 94 17.38 44.84 35.57
CA ILE A 94 16.74 45.71 36.57
C ILE A 94 16.52 44.96 37.89
N PRO A 95 17.10 45.40 39.04
CA PRO A 95 16.99 44.67 40.30
C PRO A 95 15.56 44.41 40.76
N ALA A 96 14.66 45.38 40.58
CA ALA A 96 13.26 45.29 41.01
C ALA A 96 12.44 44.22 40.28
N THR A 97 12.82 43.82 39.06
CA THR A 97 12.07 42.86 38.23
C THR A 97 12.81 41.54 38.01
N ARG A 98 14.02 41.41 38.56
CA ARG A 98 14.92 40.30 38.25
C ARG A 98 14.31 38.93 38.54
N ASP A 99 13.83 38.73 39.76
CA ASP A 99 13.32 37.42 40.19
C ASP A 99 12.03 37.07 39.46
N THR A 100 11.12 38.04 39.31
CA THR A 100 9.89 37.87 38.52
C THR A 100 10.21 37.55 37.07
N SER A 101 11.17 38.24 36.45
CA SER A 101 11.60 37.98 35.07
C SER A 101 12.08 36.55 34.87
N ARG A 102 12.85 36.00 35.82
CA ARG A 102 13.30 34.60 35.78
C ARG A 102 12.17 33.60 35.87
N ILE A 103 11.19 33.83 36.75
CA ILE A 103 10.02 32.96 36.90
C ILE A 103 9.20 32.98 35.61
N VAL A 104 8.89 34.18 35.10
CA VAL A 104 8.10 34.33 33.87
C VAL A 104 8.83 33.72 32.67
N ARG A 105 10.15 33.89 32.56
CA ARG A 105 10.96 33.25 31.53
C ARG A 105 10.85 31.72 31.58
N SER A 106 10.97 31.13 32.78
CA SER A 106 10.83 29.69 32.95
C SER A 106 9.47 29.18 32.46
N ILE A 107 8.38 29.87 32.85
CA ILE A 107 7.02 29.50 32.44
C ILE A 107 6.85 29.66 30.92
N HIS A 108 7.37 30.74 30.35
CA HIS A 108 7.34 30.99 28.91
C HIS A 108 8.08 29.87 28.15
N ASP A 109 9.30 29.54 28.56
CA ASP A 109 10.14 28.55 27.89
C ASP A 109 9.53 27.14 27.98
N GLU A 110 8.94 26.79 29.13
CA GLU A 110 8.19 25.54 29.30
C GLU A 110 6.95 25.48 28.41
N THR A 111 6.15 26.54 28.39
CA THR A 111 4.92 26.63 27.59
C THR A 111 5.24 26.57 26.10
N ALA A 112 6.19 27.38 25.64
CA ALA A 112 6.63 27.38 24.25
C ALA A 112 7.20 26.01 23.85
N GLY A 113 8.04 25.41 24.70
CA GLY A 113 8.56 24.07 24.50
C GLY A 113 7.46 23.02 24.36
N GLY A 114 6.41 23.10 25.16
CA GLY A 114 5.21 22.26 25.06
C GLY A 114 4.50 22.40 23.72
N ILE A 115 4.26 23.64 23.27
CA ILE A 115 3.61 23.93 21.98
C ILE A 115 4.43 23.36 20.81
N TYR A 116 5.73 23.63 20.76
CA TYR A 116 6.58 23.12 19.67
C TYR A 116 6.64 21.59 19.68
N LYS A 117 6.76 20.94 20.85
CA LYS A 117 6.68 19.48 20.96
C LYS A 117 5.35 18.93 20.44
N ALA A 118 4.23 19.58 20.74
CA ALA A 118 2.92 19.19 20.22
C ALA A 118 2.87 19.30 18.68
N ILE A 119 3.40 20.39 18.10
CA ILE A 119 3.49 20.57 16.65
C ILE A 119 4.36 19.47 16.02
N PHE A 120 5.55 19.18 16.57
CA PHE A 120 6.39 18.08 16.10
C PHE A 120 5.67 16.73 16.17
N GLY A 121 4.96 16.48 17.28
CA GLY A 121 4.16 15.26 17.46
C GLY A 121 3.06 15.12 16.41
N ALA A 122 2.29 16.18 16.17
CA ALA A 122 1.23 16.20 15.17
C ALA A 122 1.77 15.98 13.75
N ASN A 123 2.87 16.66 13.38
CA ASN A 123 3.49 16.49 12.06
C ASN A 123 4.00 15.06 11.85
N ARG A 124 4.59 14.45 12.89
CA ARG A 124 5.05 13.06 12.83
C ARG A 124 3.89 12.06 12.73
N ALA A 125 2.81 12.29 13.49
CA ALA A 125 1.61 11.47 13.44
C ALA A 125 0.95 11.52 12.05
N LEU A 126 0.84 12.72 11.45
CA LEU A 126 0.33 12.89 10.09
C LEU A 126 1.20 12.15 9.07
N GLY A 127 2.52 12.34 9.10
CA GLY A 127 3.44 11.64 8.18
C GLY A 127 3.35 10.10 8.31
N ASN A 128 3.23 9.58 9.53
CA ASN A 128 3.02 8.16 9.78
C ASN A 128 1.68 7.66 9.20
N ALA A 129 0.58 8.39 9.43
CA ALA A 129 -0.73 7.99 8.94
C ALA A 129 -0.79 7.93 7.41
N PHE A 130 -0.15 8.88 6.72
CA PHE A 130 -0.04 8.83 5.26
C PHE A 130 0.79 7.63 4.80
N ARG A 131 1.96 7.37 5.41
CA ARG A 131 2.78 6.19 5.08
C ARG A 131 2.03 4.88 5.25
N ASP A 132 1.27 4.74 6.34
CA ASP A 132 0.49 3.52 6.62
C ASP A 132 -0.68 3.34 5.63
N SER A 133 -1.23 4.43 5.10
CA SER A 133 -2.30 4.38 4.09
C SER A 133 -1.83 4.01 2.69
N VAL A 134 -0.55 4.28 2.38
CA VAL A 134 0.03 4.08 1.05
C VAL A 134 0.80 2.75 0.95
N THR A 135 1.24 2.19 2.08
CA THR A 135 1.89 0.88 2.12
C THR A 135 0.83 -0.21 2.01
N PRO A 136 0.78 -1.02 0.94
CA PRO A 136 -0.15 -2.12 0.85
C PRO A 136 0.16 -3.09 2.00
N LYS A 137 -0.84 -3.41 2.84
CA LYS A 137 -0.73 -4.55 3.75
C LYS A 137 -0.51 -5.78 2.87
N GLN A 138 0.72 -6.29 2.84
CA GLN A 138 0.99 -7.61 2.31
C GLN A 138 0.06 -8.57 3.06
N THR A 139 -0.98 -9.03 2.37
CA THR A 139 -1.82 -10.09 2.91
C THR A 139 -0.88 -11.29 3.02
N PRO A 140 -0.73 -11.91 4.21
CA PRO A 140 0.16 -13.04 4.37
C PRO A 140 -0.15 -14.05 3.27
N GLU A 141 0.86 -14.33 2.47
CA GLU A 141 0.82 -15.22 1.33
C GLU A 141 0.15 -16.52 1.78
N HIS A 142 -1.12 -16.70 1.44
CA HIS A 142 -1.77 -17.98 1.68
C HIS A 142 -1.01 -18.95 0.77
N PRO A 143 -0.37 -20.00 1.33
CA PRO A 143 0.36 -20.95 0.51
C PRO A 143 -0.57 -21.40 -0.61
N PRO A 144 -0.11 -21.42 -1.87
CA PRO A 144 -0.96 -21.82 -2.98
C PRO A 144 -1.62 -23.14 -2.61
N LYS A 145 -2.95 -23.15 -2.62
CA LYS A 145 -3.74 -24.36 -2.40
C LYS A 145 -3.21 -25.35 -3.45
N GLN A 146 -2.43 -26.34 -3.01
CA GLN A 146 -1.96 -27.40 -3.87
C GLN A 146 -3.22 -28.02 -4.47
N LEU A 147 -3.43 -27.78 -5.76
CA LEU A 147 -4.49 -28.46 -6.49
C LEU A 147 -4.13 -29.95 -6.42
N PRO A 148 -5.11 -30.83 -6.13
CA PRO A 148 -4.87 -32.27 -6.15
C PRO A 148 -4.24 -32.61 -7.50
N GLY A 149 -3.11 -33.32 -7.45
CA GLY A 149 -2.41 -33.76 -8.64
C GLY A 149 -3.35 -34.62 -9.51
N PRO A 150 -3.09 -34.71 -10.83
CA PRO A 150 -3.94 -35.44 -11.79
C PRO A 150 -4.06 -36.96 -11.52
N ASP A 151 -3.54 -37.46 -10.40
CA ASP A 151 -3.29 -38.87 -10.14
C ASP A 151 -4.31 -39.47 -9.13
N GLU A 152 -5.13 -38.66 -8.46
CA GLU A 152 -5.99 -39.12 -7.35
C GLU A 152 -7.44 -39.48 -7.72
N GLU A 153 -7.89 -39.33 -8.98
CA GLU A 153 -9.31 -39.53 -9.36
C GLU A 153 -9.62 -40.86 -10.09
N THR A 154 -8.74 -41.87 -10.06
CA THR A 154 -8.97 -43.15 -10.79
C THR A 154 -9.05 -44.41 -9.91
N THR A 155 -9.35 -44.28 -8.62
CA THR A 155 -9.56 -45.47 -7.76
C THR A 155 -10.83 -45.35 -6.93
N ARG A 156 -12.01 -45.52 -7.56
CA ARG A 156 -13.24 -45.94 -6.87
C ARG A 156 -14.27 -46.50 -7.83
#